data_AF-A0A1J4RJ34-F1
#
_entry.id   AF-A0A1J4RJ34-F1
#
_cell.length_a   1.000
_cell.length_b   1.000
_cell.length_c   1.000
_cell.angle_alpha   90.00
_cell.angle_beta   90.00
_cell.angle_gamma   90.00
#
_symmetry.space_group_name_H-M   'P 1'
#
loop_
_entity.id
_entity.type
_entity.pdbx_description
1 polymer ?
#
loop_
_entity_poly.entity_id
_entity_poly.type
_entity_poly.pdbx_seq_one_letter_code
_entity_poly.pdbx_strand_id
1 'polypeptide(L)'
;MEQEGVESLVFFMPEELSWQGLLNAAILVRFGPKLDEYILDHAVKPKRGDVFLIPADVSPYPRLILGILPKWDGGMDDEERALKKCLRGMIEKAEEAGVSSIAFPALGMGNKDYPIRKAARLTMGVLSSFPYKNLREIRVVCKSPDMYDAYS
;
A
#
# COMPACT_ATOMS: atom_id res chain seq x y z
N MET A 1 14.54 -1.44 -2.19
CA MET A 1 13.29 -2.17 -1.85
C MET A 1 13.57 -3.25 -0.80
N GLU A 2 14.62 -3.07 -0.01
CA GLU A 2 15.11 -4.04 0.96
C GLU A 2 14.54 -3.65 2.32
N GLN A 3 13.34 -4.16 2.60
CA GLN A 3 12.78 -4.16 3.93
C GLN A 3 13.05 -5.54 4.52
N GLU A 4 14.29 -5.76 4.94
CA GLU A 4 14.71 -7.05 5.50
C GLU A 4 13.88 -7.40 6.73
N GLY A 5 13.48 -8.67 6.81
CA GLY A 5 12.69 -9.23 7.91
C GLY A 5 11.21 -8.84 7.92
N VAL A 6 10.72 -8.04 6.96
CA VAL A 6 9.30 -7.69 6.90
C VAL A 6 8.52 -8.80 6.20
N GLU A 7 7.45 -9.26 6.85
CA GLU A 7 6.63 -10.39 6.38
C GLU A 7 5.60 -9.99 5.32
N SER A 8 5.18 -8.72 5.29
CA SER A 8 4.25 -8.20 4.28
C SER A 8 4.65 -6.84 3.73
N LEU A 9 4.61 -6.68 2.41
CA LEU A 9 4.79 -5.40 1.73
C LEU A 9 3.48 -4.97 1.09
N VAL A 10 3.19 -3.68 1.17
CA VAL A 10 2.04 -3.11 0.47
C VAL A 10 2.47 -2.25 -0.71
N PHE A 11 1.60 -2.14 -1.70
CA PHE A 11 1.74 -1.22 -2.81
C PHE A 11 0.38 -0.77 -3.32
N PHE A 12 0.39 0.29 -4.11
CA PHE A 12 -0.83 0.95 -4.56
C PHE A 12 -0.86 1.06 -6.08
N MET A 13 -2.03 0.82 -6.66
CA MET A 13 -2.31 1.02 -8.08
C MET A 13 -3.57 1.86 -8.28
N PRO A 14 -3.71 2.55 -9.42
CA PRO A 14 -4.97 3.14 -9.81
C PRO A 14 -5.99 2.08 -10.25
N GLU A 15 -7.23 2.50 -10.50
CA GLU A 15 -8.34 1.64 -10.94
C GLU A 15 -8.06 0.98 -12.29
N GLU A 16 -7.20 1.59 -13.11
CA GLU A 16 -6.75 1.03 -14.40
C GLU A 16 -5.63 -0.01 -14.25
N LEU A 17 -5.21 -0.33 -13.02
CA LEU A 17 -4.19 -1.35 -12.71
C LEU A 17 -2.82 -1.12 -13.37
N SER A 18 -2.49 0.13 -13.69
CA SER A 18 -1.22 0.45 -14.34
C SER A 18 -0.04 0.35 -13.36
N TRP A 19 1.05 -0.30 -13.79
CA TRP A 19 2.34 -0.40 -13.06
C TRP A 19 3.17 0.90 -13.01
N GLN A 20 2.51 2.05 -12.92
CA GLN A 20 3.19 3.35 -12.92
C GLN A 20 3.99 3.56 -11.63
N GLY A 21 5.15 4.22 -11.76
CA GLY A 21 6.01 4.59 -10.64
C GLY A 21 7.08 3.56 -10.29
N LEU A 22 8.15 4.03 -9.64
CA LEU A 22 9.35 3.23 -9.38
C LEU A 22 9.09 2.05 -8.43
N LEU A 23 8.17 2.19 -7.46
CA LEU A 23 7.84 1.09 -6.55
C LEU A 23 7.14 -0.05 -7.28
N ASN A 24 6.11 0.27 -8.05
CA ASN A 24 5.33 -0.71 -8.80
C ASN A 24 6.20 -1.43 -9.84
N ALA A 25 7.05 -0.69 -10.57
CA ALA A 25 8.02 -1.29 -11.47
C ALA A 25 8.98 -2.26 -10.75
N ALA A 26 9.50 -1.89 -9.58
CA ALA A 26 10.39 -2.76 -8.81
C ALA A 26 9.68 -4.02 -8.29
N ILE A 27 8.41 -3.92 -7.89
CA ILE A 27 7.59 -5.07 -7.50
C ILE A 27 7.37 -5.99 -8.70
N LEU A 28 6.98 -5.46 -9.86
CA LEU A 28 6.78 -6.27 -11.06
C LEU A 28 8.07 -6.99 -11.50
N VAL A 29 9.22 -6.30 -11.46
CA VAL A 29 10.52 -6.90 -11.76
C VAL A 29 10.85 -8.04 -10.79
N ARG A 30 10.49 -7.90 -9.51
CA ARG A 30 10.80 -8.89 -8.47
C ARG A 30 9.89 -10.13 -8.52
N PHE A 31 8.59 -9.95 -8.74
CA PHE A 31 7.61 -11.03 -8.66
C PHE A 31 7.18 -11.57 -10.03
N GLY A 32 7.57 -10.88 -11.11
CA GLY A 32 7.42 -11.34 -12.48
C GLY A 32 6.00 -11.28 -13.03
N PRO A 33 5.80 -11.78 -14.26
CA PRO A 33 4.52 -11.68 -14.98
C PRO A 33 3.37 -12.44 -14.32
N LYS A 34 3.65 -13.49 -13.53
CA LYS A 34 2.63 -14.24 -12.78
C LYS A 34 1.83 -13.33 -11.83
N LEU A 35 2.46 -12.30 -11.27
CA LEU A 35 1.78 -11.31 -10.44
C LEU A 35 0.81 -10.45 -11.25
N ASP A 36 1.22 -10.03 -12.45
CA ASP A 36 0.39 -9.22 -13.34
C ASP A 36 -0.85 -10.00 -13.81
N GLU A 37 -0.65 -11.24 -14.27
CA GLU A 37 -1.73 -12.16 -14.66
C GLU A 37 -2.73 -12.35 -13.51
N TYR A 38 -2.23 -12.62 -12.30
CA TYR A 38 -3.08 -12.76 -11.11
C TYR A 38 -3.91 -11.50 -10.85
N ILE A 39 -3.29 -10.32 -10.89
CA ILE A 39 -3.97 -9.05 -10.63
C ILE A 39 -5.06 -8.80 -11.68
N LEU A 40 -4.78 -9.03 -12.96
CA LEU A 40 -5.75 -8.84 -14.03
C LEU A 40 -6.96 -9.79 -13.92
N ASP A 41 -6.72 -11.05 -13.51
CA ASP A 41 -7.77 -12.06 -13.38
C ASP A 41 -8.66 -11.86 -12.14
N HIS A 42 -8.12 -11.26 -11.07
CA HIS A 42 -8.80 -11.20 -9.76
C HIS A 42 -9.26 -9.80 -9.36
N ALA A 43 -8.55 -8.74 -9.76
CA ALA A 43 -8.94 -7.36 -9.51
C ALA A 43 -9.81 -6.81 -10.65
N VAL A 44 -10.85 -7.54 -11.06
CA VAL A 44 -11.70 -7.15 -12.19
C VAL A 44 -12.56 -5.93 -11.83
N LYS A 45 -12.36 -4.80 -12.53
CA LYS A 45 -13.05 -3.52 -12.29
C LYS A 45 -12.97 -3.11 -10.82
N PRO A 46 -11.75 -2.93 -10.28
CA PRO A 46 -11.57 -2.67 -8.88
C PRO A 46 -12.13 -1.29 -8.52
N LYS A 47 -12.59 -1.12 -7.29
CA LYS A 47 -13.08 0.16 -6.79
C LYS A 47 -12.03 0.82 -5.92
N ARG A 48 -12.09 2.15 -5.85
CA ARG A 48 -11.29 2.95 -4.91
C ARG A 48 -11.42 2.42 -3.47
N GLY A 49 -10.29 2.25 -2.82
CA GLY A 49 -10.19 1.70 -1.47
C GLY A 49 -10.27 0.18 -1.39
N ASP A 50 -10.39 -0.54 -2.50
CA ASP A 50 -10.32 -2.01 -2.49
C ASP A 50 -8.90 -2.48 -2.18
N VAL A 51 -8.82 -3.65 -1.55
CA VAL A 51 -7.57 -4.24 -1.08
C VAL A 51 -7.55 -5.73 -1.40
N PHE A 52 -6.46 -6.17 -2.01
CA PHE A 52 -6.25 -7.55 -2.44
C PHE A 52 -5.00 -8.11 -1.77
N LEU A 53 -5.16 -9.20 -1.03
CA LEU A 53 -4.04 -10.00 -0.55
C LEU A 53 -3.62 -10.94 -1.68
N ILE A 54 -2.38 -10.79 -2.14
CA ILE A 54 -1.81 -11.66 -3.16
C ILE A 54 -1.54 -13.04 -2.53
N PRO A 55 -1.95 -14.15 -3.16
CA PRO A 55 -1.81 -15.48 -2.61
C PRO A 55 -0.34 -15.92 -2.56
N ALA A 56 -0.05 -16.88 -1.68
CA ALA A 56 1.32 -17.31 -1.39
C ALA A 56 1.99 -18.02 -2.59
N ASP A 57 1.22 -18.58 -3.51
CA ASP A 57 1.78 -19.22 -4.70
C ASP A 57 2.26 -18.20 -5.75
N VAL A 58 1.75 -16.96 -5.71
CA VAL A 58 2.19 -15.83 -6.54
C VAL A 58 3.29 -15.05 -5.82
N SER A 59 3.11 -14.83 -4.50
CA SER A 59 4.06 -14.11 -3.66
C SER A 59 4.28 -14.84 -2.34
N PRO A 60 5.19 -15.84 -2.30
CA PRO A 60 5.40 -16.66 -1.11
C PRO A 60 6.01 -15.89 0.04
N TYR A 61 7.02 -15.06 -0.24
CA TYR A 61 7.62 -14.17 0.74
C TYR A 61 8.38 -12.99 0.10
N PRO A 62 8.23 -11.76 0.62
CA PRO A 62 7.19 -11.33 1.56
C PRO A 62 5.79 -11.48 0.95
N ARG A 63 4.75 -11.50 1.79
CA ARG A 63 3.36 -11.42 1.33
C ARG A 63 3.15 -10.05 0.68
N LEU A 64 2.34 -9.99 -0.38
CA LEU A 64 2.01 -8.73 -1.05
C LEU A 64 0.56 -8.36 -0.80
N ILE A 65 0.32 -7.08 -0.52
CA ILE A 65 -1.02 -6.52 -0.40
C ILE A 65 -1.15 -5.33 -1.34
N LEU A 66 -2.05 -5.45 -2.30
CA LEU A 66 -2.38 -4.40 -3.26
C LEU A 66 -3.54 -3.56 -2.72
N GLY A 67 -3.41 -2.23 -2.74
CA GLY A 67 -4.52 -1.30 -2.57
C GLY A 67 -4.82 -0.51 -3.83
N ILE A 68 -6.09 -0.20 -4.03
CA ILE A 68 -6.57 0.56 -5.18
C ILE A 68 -6.82 2.00 -4.74
N LEU A 69 -5.95 2.91 -5.15
CA LEU A 69 -6.06 4.33 -4.83
C LEU A 69 -6.28 5.16 -6.08
N PRO A 70 -7.23 6.11 -6.06
CA PRO A 70 -7.34 7.07 -7.15
C PRO A 70 -6.09 7.93 -7.23
N LYS A 71 -5.82 8.47 -8.42
CA LYS A 71 -4.88 9.58 -8.56
C LYS A 71 -5.41 10.77 -7.77
N TRP A 72 -4.51 11.50 -7.13
CA TRP A 72 -4.87 12.72 -6.41
C TRP A 72 -5.25 13.82 -7.41
N ASP A 73 -6.45 14.38 -7.28
CA ASP A 73 -6.94 15.48 -8.12
C ASP A 73 -7.47 16.63 -7.25
N GLY A 74 -6.61 17.11 -6.34
CA GLY A 74 -6.91 18.25 -5.47
C GLY A 74 -7.70 17.90 -4.20
N GLY A 75 -8.08 16.63 -3.99
CA GLY A 75 -8.80 16.21 -2.78
C GLY A 75 -10.24 16.67 -2.73
N MET A 76 -10.81 16.99 -3.90
CA MET A 76 -12.21 17.37 -4.06
C MET A 76 -13.12 16.14 -4.25
N ASP A 77 -12.55 14.94 -4.27
CA ASP A 77 -13.26 13.67 -4.48
C ASP A 77 -13.08 12.74 -3.26
N ASP A 78 -13.45 11.47 -3.41
CA ASP A 78 -13.37 10.42 -2.39
C ASP A 78 -11.91 9.97 -2.08
N GLU A 79 -10.85 10.71 -2.43
CA GLU A 79 -9.46 10.23 -2.30
C GLU A 79 -9.02 10.03 -0.85
N GLU A 80 -9.38 10.93 0.07
CA GLU A 80 -9.07 10.73 1.49
C GLU A 80 -9.78 9.51 2.07
N ARG A 81 -11.03 9.30 1.65
CA ARG A 81 -11.84 8.17 2.08
C ARG A 81 -11.27 6.86 1.53
N ALA A 82 -10.89 6.85 0.25
CA ALA A 82 -10.24 5.72 -0.39
C ALA A 82 -8.91 5.38 0.30
N LEU A 83 -8.09 6.38 0.63
CA LEU A 83 -6.84 6.18 1.36
C LEU A 83 -7.07 5.54 2.73
N LYS A 84 -7.97 6.09 3.54
CA LYS A 84 -8.31 5.51 4.85
C LYS A 84 -8.84 4.08 4.72
N LYS A 85 -9.70 3.82 3.73
CA LYS A 85 -10.27 2.50 3.45
C LYS A 85 -9.17 1.50 3.06
N CYS A 86 -8.28 1.87 2.14
CA CYS A 86 -7.15 1.03 1.75
C CYS A 86 -6.24 0.72 2.93
N LEU A 87 -5.80 1.74 3.68
CA LEU A 87 -4.90 1.53 4.81
C LEU A 87 -5.50 0.58 5.85
N ARG A 88 -6.77 0.77 6.21
CA ARG A 88 -7.47 -0.14 7.13
C ARG A 88 -7.56 -1.55 6.56
N GLY A 89 -8.01 -1.69 5.32
CA GLY A 89 -8.13 -2.99 4.66
C GLY A 89 -6.79 -3.72 4.52
N MET A 90 -5.69 -2.99 4.30
CA MET A 90 -4.36 -3.59 4.24
C MET A 90 -3.92 -4.18 5.57
N ILE A 91 -4.19 -3.47 6.67
CA ILE A 91 -3.91 -3.96 8.01
C ILE A 91 -4.80 -5.17 8.31
N GLU A 92 -6.09 -5.12 7.98
CA GLU A 92 -7.01 -6.26 8.12
C GLU A 92 -6.52 -7.49 7.33
N LYS A 93 -6.05 -7.31 6.10
CA LYS A 93 -5.48 -8.40 5.29
C LYS A 93 -4.19 -8.97 5.85
N ALA A 94 -3.35 -8.13 6.44
CA ALA A 94 -2.15 -8.60 7.13
C ALA A 94 -2.50 -9.39 8.41
N GLU A 95 -3.46 -8.92 9.19
CA GLU A 95 -3.99 -9.62 10.35
C GLU A 95 -4.62 -10.97 9.96
N GLU A 96 -5.42 -11.02 8.89
CA GLU A 96 -5.99 -12.26 8.32
C GLU A 96 -4.90 -13.23 7.84
N ALA A 97 -3.82 -12.71 7.29
CA ALA A 97 -2.68 -13.51 6.84
C ALA A 97 -1.80 -14.00 8.01
N GLY A 98 -2.07 -13.56 9.24
CA GLY A 98 -1.31 -13.94 10.43
C GLY A 98 0.11 -13.40 10.48
N VAL A 99 0.42 -12.34 9.73
CA VAL A 99 1.75 -11.73 9.75
C VAL A 99 1.92 -10.81 10.96
N SER A 100 3.16 -10.72 11.44
CA SER A 100 3.60 -9.91 12.57
C SER A 100 4.28 -8.61 12.17
N SER A 101 4.71 -8.47 10.91
CA SER A 101 5.32 -7.23 10.40
C SER A 101 4.82 -6.84 8.99
N ILE A 102 4.63 -5.53 8.80
CA ILE A 102 4.16 -4.95 7.53
C ILE A 102 4.89 -3.65 7.21
N ALA A 103 5.21 -3.41 5.93
CA ALA A 103 5.79 -2.16 5.46
C ALA A 103 4.88 -1.43 4.46
N PHE A 104 4.58 -0.17 4.79
CA PHE A 104 3.88 0.79 3.96
C PHE A 104 4.88 1.71 3.25
N PRO A 105 4.78 1.96 1.94
CA PRO A 105 5.47 3.09 1.35
C PRO A 105 4.85 4.39 1.87
N ALA A 106 5.67 5.38 2.21
CA ALA A 106 5.18 6.73 2.44
C ALA A 106 4.51 7.25 1.16
N LEU A 107 3.33 7.86 1.31
CA LEU A 107 2.57 8.43 0.21
C LEU A 107 2.85 9.93 0.10
N GLY A 108 2.73 10.46 -1.11
CA GLY A 108 2.84 11.90 -1.37
C GLY A 108 4.20 12.38 -1.87
N MET A 109 4.97 11.51 -2.52
CA MET A 109 6.13 11.92 -3.29
C MET A 109 5.70 12.29 -4.72
N GLY A 110 5.72 13.58 -5.05
CA GLY A 110 5.63 14.10 -6.43
C GLY A 110 4.68 15.29 -6.57
N ASN A 111 4.87 16.09 -7.63
CA ASN A 111 4.14 17.36 -7.83
C ASN A 111 2.64 17.18 -8.12
N LYS A 112 2.17 15.96 -8.44
CA LYS A 112 0.77 15.61 -8.71
C LYS A 112 0.21 14.60 -7.72
N ASP A 113 0.97 14.30 -6.67
CA ASP A 113 0.64 13.27 -5.71
C ASP A 113 -0.02 13.88 -4.47
N TYR A 114 -0.55 13.00 -3.64
CA TYR A 114 -1.17 13.34 -2.37
C TYR A 114 -0.28 14.32 -1.57
N PRO A 115 -0.78 15.44 -1.02
CA PRO A 115 0.07 16.34 -0.23
C PRO A 115 0.70 15.58 0.94
N ILE A 116 2.04 15.56 0.99
CA ILE A 116 2.84 14.74 1.91
C ILE A 116 2.38 14.80 3.37
N ARG A 117 2.15 16.00 3.92
CA ARG A 117 1.66 16.20 5.29
C ARG A 117 0.25 15.67 5.50
N LYS A 118 -0.59 15.75 4.46
CA LYS A 118 -1.97 15.23 4.51
C LYS A 118 -1.95 13.71 4.47
N ALA A 119 -1.17 13.12 3.56
CA ALA A 119 -0.97 11.67 3.50
C ALA A 119 -0.45 11.13 4.83
N ALA A 120 0.59 11.76 5.39
CA ALA A 120 1.15 11.38 6.68
C ALA A 120 0.12 11.43 7.81
N ARG A 121 -0.62 12.54 7.95
CA ARG A 121 -1.68 12.67 8.96
C ARG A 121 -2.72 11.56 8.85
N LEU A 122 -3.14 11.22 7.63
CA LEU A 122 -4.14 10.19 7.38
C LEU A 122 -3.59 8.80 7.69
N THR A 123 -2.38 8.49 7.22
CA THR A 123 -1.70 7.22 7.49
C THR A 123 -1.51 7.02 8.99
N MET A 124 -0.85 7.96 9.66
CA MET A 124 -0.58 7.88 11.10
C MET A 124 -1.86 7.83 11.92
N GLY A 125 -2.90 8.59 11.53
CA GLY A 125 -4.20 8.52 12.18
C GLY A 125 -4.82 7.12 12.09
N VAL A 126 -4.83 6.50 10.91
CA VAL A 126 -5.33 5.11 10.77
C VAL A 126 -4.49 4.15 11.59
N LEU A 127 -3.16 4.22 11.48
CA LEU A 127 -2.25 3.32 12.20
C LEU A 127 -2.43 3.43 13.73
N SER A 128 -2.49 4.64 14.27
CA SER A 128 -2.68 4.86 15.71
C SER A 128 -4.02 4.37 16.27
N SER A 129 -5.05 4.27 15.41
CA SER A 129 -6.42 3.96 15.82
C SER A 129 -6.80 2.49 15.63
N PHE A 130 -5.97 1.71 14.94
CA PHE A 130 -6.32 0.35 14.56
C PHE A 130 -6.12 -0.62 15.74
N PRO A 131 -7.10 -1.49 16.04
CA PRO A 131 -7.00 -2.47 17.12
C PRO A 131 -6.20 -3.71 16.68
N TYR A 132 -4.86 -3.59 16.68
CA TYR A 132 -3.95 -4.67 16.27
C TYR A 132 -4.08 -5.92 17.16
N LYS A 133 -3.90 -7.09 16.55
CA LYS A 133 -3.92 -8.39 17.25
C LYS A 133 -2.60 -9.14 17.05
N ASN A 134 -2.19 -9.33 15.80
CA ASN A 134 -1.01 -10.09 15.43
C ASN A 134 0.16 -9.18 15.00
N LEU A 135 -0.14 -8.04 14.37
CA LEU A 135 0.87 -7.11 13.92
C LEU A 135 1.59 -6.46 15.11
N ARG A 136 2.92 -6.59 15.12
CA ARG A 136 3.83 -6.05 16.15
C ARG A 136 4.73 -4.96 15.61
N GLU A 137 5.02 -4.98 14.32
CA GLU A 137 5.88 -4.02 13.66
C GLU A 137 5.23 -3.45 12.41
N ILE A 138 5.21 -2.12 12.31
CA ILE A 138 4.72 -1.40 11.14
C ILE A 138 5.81 -0.43 10.72
N ARG A 139 6.31 -0.57 9.49
CA ARG A 139 7.30 0.35 8.92
C ARG A 139 6.63 1.27 7.92
N VAL A 140 6.83 2.57 8.06
CA VAL A 140 6.52 3.53 7.00
C VAL A 140 7.81 3.92 6.29
N VAL A 141 7.95 3.47 5.05
CA VAL A 141 9.19 3.58 4.27
C VAL A 141 9.21 4.91 3.53
N CYS A 142 9.97 5.85 4.08
CA CYS A 142 10.21 7.18 3.50
C CYS A 142 11.47 7.14 2.62
N LYS A 143 11.39 7.69 1.40
CA LYS A 143 12.55 7.74 0.47
C LYS A 143 13.29 9.09 0.45
N SER A 144 12.82 10.07 1.23
CA SER A 144 13.45 11.39 1.36
C SER A 144 13.31 11.89 2.80
N PRO A 145 14.20 12.81 3.24
CA PRO A 145 14.08 13.47 4.53
C PRO A 145 12.73 14.18 4.72
N ASP A 146 12.24 14.90 3.70
CA ASP A 146 10.94 15.60 3.78
C ASP A 146 9.75 14.66 4.07
N MET A 147 9.79 13.43 3.55
CA MET A 147 8.79 12.41 3.89
C MET A 147 8.96 11.93 5.32
N TYR A 148 10.20 11.69 5.75
CA TYR A 148 10.45 11.29 7.12
C TYR A 148 9.91 12.34 8.09
N ASP A 149 10.24 13.61 7.88
CA ASP A 149 9.79 14.74 8.71
C ASP A 149 8.26 14.93 8.70
N ALA A 150 7.59 14.53 7.63
CA ALA A 150 6.13 14.58 7.57
C ALA A 150 5.45 13.45 8.36
N TYR A 151 6.12 12.29 8.46
CA TYR A 151 5.61 11.07 9.09
C TYR A 151 6.13 10.83 10.51
N SER A 152 7.10 11.61 10.98
CA SER A 152 7.64 11.63 12.36
C SER A 152 6.85 12.57 13.27
#